data_AF-A0A0L1INY7-F1
#
_entry.id   AF-A0A0L1INY7-F1
#
_cell.length_a   1.000
_cell.length_b   1.000
_cell.length_c   1.000
_cell.angle_alpha   90.00
_cell.angle_beta   90.00
_cell.angle_gamma   90.00
#
_symmetry.space_group_name_H-M   'P 1'
#
loop_
_entity.id
_entity.type
_entity.pdbx_description
1 polymer ?
#
loop_
_entity_poly.entity_id
_entity_poly.type
_entity_poly.pdbx_seq_one_letter_code
_entity_poly.pdbx_strand_id
1 'polypeptide(L)'
;MVYAAVKSALSVGQTYREFVTLVTGAPGTGKTSVSATIALYRSQTKRPLLIVCGSNQGLDVISNRIVKALQFQNDPQGADGIFQFDTEYHEEAETQFAPRIQAVSDTEFVMKIRSDLGQMEIADQQFTLLRLSIEASTTQQNGLSLGSHIIKRLEYAKWLGPGWLGSDDNEMVPLWTFLTYQEALARRGFLFLEDVVEDPSVMADAGDSAYMLATLVSRRKGAWRELQQFNLQKARVVLCTASTAGRKLLRGFWPLTVLVEEASQLTETLTVNGIARILGSVKKAVLSGEIKQLGPTVPSRNADEFYDSETLPFFARFL
;
A
#
# COMPACT_ATOMS: atom_id res chain seq x y z
N MET A 1 14.32 -2.67 28.78
CA MET A 1 13.64 -3.71 27.97
C MET A 1 13.53 -3.30 26.49
N VAL A 2 12.87 -2.17 26.18
CA VAL A 2 12.70 -1.65 24.80
C VAL A 2 14.02 -1.52 24.03
N TYR A 3 15.06 -0.92 24.62
CA TYR A 3 16.36 -0.73 23.96
C TYR A 3 17.03 -2.05 23.52
N ALA A 4 16.99 -3.08 24.36
CA ALA A 4 17.58 -4.38 24.04
C ALA A 4 16.82 -5.08 22.90
N ALA A 5 15.48 -4.98 22.90
CA ALA A 5 14.63 -5.52 21.83
C ALA A 5 14.91 -4.82 20.50
N VAL A 6 15.02 -3.48 20.50
CA VAL A 6 15.38 -2.71 19.30
C VAL A 6 16.77 -3.11 18.79
N LYS A 7 17.77 -3.22 19.67
CA LYS A 7 19.13 -3.62 19.27
C LYS A 7 19.16 -5.01 18.64
N SER A 8 18.41 -5.97 19.19
CA SER A 8 18.27 -7.32 18.63
C SER A 8 17.54 -7.32 17.29
N ALA A 9 16.48 -6.52 17.15
CA ALA A 9 15.72 -6.40 15.91
C ALA A 9 16.51 -5.72 14.78
N LEU A 10 17.49 -4.87 15.12
CA LEU A 10 18.33 -4.17 14.16
C LEU A 10 19.62 -4.93 13.82
N SER A 11 20.04 -5.90 14.63
CA SER A 11 21.23 -6.70 14.35
C SER A 11 21.00 -7.64 13.16
N VAL A 12 21.97 -7.67 12.24
CA VAL A 12 22.02 -8.64 11.16
C VAL A 12 23.11 -9.63 11.54
N GLY A 13 22.72 -10.86 11.83
CA GLY A 13 23.66 -11.92 12.16
C GLY A 13 24.10 -12.72 10.94
N GLN A 14 25.08 -13.60 11.13
CA GLN A 14 25.60 -14.47 10.07
C GLN A 14 24.86 -15.81 10.00
N THR A 15 24.06 -16.14 11.01
CA THR A 15 23.32 -17.41 11.09
C THR A 15 21.83 -17.22 10.80
N TYR A 16 21.17 -18.29 10.35
CA TYR A 16 19.72 -18.30 10.13
C TYR A 16 18.92 -18.03 11.42
N ARG A 17 19.48 -18.33 12.60
CA ARG A 17 18.85 -18.04 13.89
C ARG A 17 18.79 -16.55 14.21
N GLU A 18 19.67 -15.77 13.61
CA GLU A 18 19.71 -14.32 13.78
C GLU A 18 18.86 -13.60 12.71
N PHE A 19 18.32 -14.34 11.72
CA PHE A 19 17.40 -13.82 10.71
C PHE A 19 16.06 -13.41 11.32
N VAL A 20 15.57 -14.17 12.31
CA VAL A 20 14.29 -13.90 12.99
C VAL A 20 14.55 -13.36 14.39
N THR A 21 13.94 -12.23 14.73
CA THR A 21 13.87 -11.72 16.10
C THR A 21 12.43 -11.71 16.58
N LEU A 22 12.18 -12.31 17.73
CA LEU A 22 10.90 -12.23 18.42
C LEU A 22 10.90 -11.04 19.38
N VAL A 23 9.84 -10.24 19.33
CA VAL A 23 9.52 -9.19 20.30
C VAL A 23 8.30 -9.67 21.10
N THR A 24 8.56 -10.20 22.29
CA THR A 24 7.55 -10.76 23.20
C THR A 24 7.26 -9.84 24.38
N GLY A 25 6.10 -9.99 25.01
CA GLY A 25 5.73 -9.25 26.21
C GLY A 25 4.23 -9.15 26.41
N ALA A 26 3.80 -9.09 27.67
CA ALA A 26 2.40 -8.90 28.06
C ALA A 26 1.78 -7.62 27.44
N PRO A 27 0.44 -7.48 27.44
CA PRO A 27 -0.20 -6.22 27.03
C PRO A 27 0.39 -5.01 27.76
N GLY A 28 0.53 -3.87 27.07
CA GLY A 28 1.09 -2.64 27.66
C GLY A 28 2.61 -2.59 27.84
N THR A 29 3.36 -3.68 27.60
CA THR A 29 4.84 -3.72 27.75
C THR A 29 5.62 -2.96 26.67
N GLY A 30 4.92 -2.33 25.71
CA GLY A 30 5.51 -1.45 24.73
C GLY A 30 6.01 -2.13 23.45
N LYS A 31 5.56 -3.34 23.11
CA LYS A 31 5.88 -4.05 21.84
C LYS A 31 5.71 -3.16 20.61
N THR A 32 4.54 -2.56 20.40
CA THR A 32 4.31 -1.61 19.28
C THR A 32 5.20 -0.38 19.36
N SER A 33 5.67 0.04 20.55
CA SER A 33 6.69 1.10 20.67
C SER A 33 8.04 0.66 20.12
N VAL A 34 8.42 -0.60 20.35
CA VAL A 34 9.64 -1.19 19.75
C VAL A 34 9.50 -1.14 18.23
N SER A 35 8.35 -1.57 17.70
CA SER A 35 8.07 -1.57 16.26
C SER A 35 8.09 -0.17 15.64
N ALA A 36 7.47 0.82 16.29
CA ALA A 36 7.55 2.22 15.87
C ALA A 36 8.99 2.76 15.93
N THR A 37 9.76 2.41 16.96
CA THR A 37 11.18 2.82 17.07
C THR A 37 12.03 2.22 15.95
N ILE A 38 11.79 0.95 15.59
CA ILE A 38 12.43 0.29 14.45
C ILE A 38 12.06 1.02 13.15
N ALA A 39 10.78 1.39 12.97
CA ALA A 39 10.32 2.13 11.81
C ALA A 39 11.04 3.47 11.63
N LEU A 40 11.13 4.26 12.69
CA LEU A 40 11.84 5.54 12.67
C LEU A 40 13.33 5.36 12.37
N TYR A 41 14.00 4.41 13.02
CA TYR A 41 15.41 4.13 12.76
C TYR A 41 15.65 3.72 11.30
N ARG A 42 14.80 2.87 10.74
CA ARG A 42 14.89 2.42 9.34
C ARG A 42 14.60 3.55 8.35
N SER A 43 13.64 4.42 8.65
CA SER A 43 13.38 5.64 7.88
C SER A 43 14.60 6.58 7.88
N GLN A 44 15.16 6.88 9.05
CA GLN A 44 16.33 7.76 9.20
C GLN A 44 17.58 7.20 8.52
N THR A 45 17.80 5.89 8.61
CA THR A 45 18.94 5.21 7.96
C THR A 45 18.71 4.88 6.49
N LYS A 46 17.56 5.28 5.92
CA LYS A 46 17.15 5.01 4.52
C LYS A 46 17.25 3.52 4.16
N ARG A 47 16.89 2.65 5.10
CA ARG A 47 16.88 1.19 4.92
C ARG A 47 15.43 0.71 4.82
N PRO A 48 14.97 0.27 3.64
CA PRO A 48 13.58 -0.12 3.42
C PRO A 48 13.04 -1.14 4.43
N LEU A 49 11.90 -0.82 5.04
CA LEU A 49 11.17 -1.63 6.01
C LEU A 49 9.73 -1.86 5.54
N LEU A 50 9.29 -3.13 5.54
CA LEU A 50 7.87 -3.47 5.42
C LEU A 50 7.32 -3.80 6.80
N ILE A 51 6.22 -3.17 7.18
CA ILE A 51 5.44 -3.48 8.38
C ILE A 51 4.14 -4.15 7.93
N VAL A 52 3.89 -5.34 8.44
CA VAL A 52 2.72 -6.15 8.13
C VAL A 52 1.87 -6.29 9.39
N CYS A 53 0.59 -5.97 9.29
CA CYS A 53 -0.38 -6.12 10.38
C CYS A 53 -1.47 -7.12 10.01
N GLY A 54 -2.07 -7.79 11.00
CA GLY A 54 -3.19 -8.70 10.73
C GLY A 54 -4.52 -8.02 10.42
N SER A 55 -4.67 -6.74 10.77
CA SER A 55 -5.92 -5.99 10.61
C SER A 55 -5.66 -4.50 10.35
N ASN A 56 -6.68 -3.82 9.83
CA ASN A 56 -6.67 -2.35 9.68
C ASN A 56 -6.55 -1.65 11.04
N GLN A 57 -7.20 -2.18 12.08
CA GLN A 57 -7.05 -1.68 13.44
C GLN A 57 -5.59 -1.75 13.91
N GLY A 58 -4.90 -2.85 13.60
CA GLY A 58 -3.47 -3.02 13.90
C GLY A 58 -2.62 -1.98 13.17
N LEU A 59 -2.91 -1.71 11.89
CA LEU A 59 -2.26 -0.65 11.12
C LEU A 59 -2.44 0.71 11.78
N ASP A 60 -3.66 1.07 12.14
CA ASP A 60 -3.95 2.38 12.73
C ASP A 60 -3.23 2.55 14.07
N VAL A 61 -3.11 1.50 14.88
CA VAL A 61 -2.37 1.51 16.15
C VAL A 61 -0.88 1.80 15.93
N ILE A 62 -0.21 1.10 15.02
CA ILE A 62 1.22 1.32 14.77
C ILE A 62 1.48 2.63 14.05
N SER A 63 0.65 3.02 13.08
CA SER A 63 0.74 4.31 12.38
C SER A 63 0.62 5.47 13.38
N ASN A 64 -0.37 5.42 14.28
CA ASN A 64 -0.49 6.41 15.36
C ASN A 64 0.74 6.46 16.26
N ARG A 65 1.35 5.31 16.56
CA ARG A 65 2.56 5.23 17.39
C ARG A 65 3.74 5.91 16.69
N ILE A 66 3.91 5.70 15.38
CA ILE A 66 4.95 6.33 14.56
C ILE A 66 4.75 7.84 14.51
N VAL A 67 3.54 8.31 14.21
CA VAL A 67 3.21 9.74 14.13
C VAL A 67 3.49 10.45 15.46
N LYS A 68 3.03 9.88 16.58
CA LYS A 68 3.32 10.43 17.91
C LYS A 68 4.81 10.50 18.17
N ALA A 69 5.57 9.46 17.79
CA ALA A 69 7.01 9.45 17.98
C ALA A 69 7.74 10.48 17.11
N LEU A 70 7.28 10.75 15.88
CA LEU A 70 7.77 11.85 15.04
C LEU A 70 7.49 13.23 15.64
N GLN A 71 6.27 13.43 16.16
CA GLN A 71 5.88 14.67 16.84
C GLN A 71 6.78 14.95 18.05
N PHE A 72 7.09 13.93 18.86
CA PHE A 72 8.03 14.08 19.98
C PHE A 72 9.45 14.44 19.55
N GLN A 73 9.87 14.03 18.34
CA GLN A 73 11.19 14.36 17.79
C GLN A 73 11.23 15.76 17.13
N ASN A 74 10.09 16.47 17.04
CA ASN A 74 9.95 17.73 16.31
C ASN A 74 10.46 17.64 14.86
N ASP A 75 10.25 16.49 14.21
CA ASP A 75 10.68 16.25 12.82
C ASP A 75 9.46 16.25 11.88
N PRO A 76 9.06 17.43 11.34
CA PRO A 76 7.92 17.54 10.44
C PRO A 76 8.13 16.83 9.09
N GLN A 77 9.37 16.58 8.68
CA GLN A 77 9.72 15.84 7.46
C GLN A 77 10.00 14.36 7.72
N GLY A 78 10.02 13.92 8.97
CA GLY A 78 10.35 12.54 9.33
C GLY A 78 9.32 11.51 8.85
N ALA A 79 8.12 11.96 8.49
CA ALA A 79 7.10 11.15 7.83
C ALA A 79 7.37 10.92 6.34
N ASP A 80 8.30 11.66 5.72
CA ASP A 80 8.57 11.56 4.28
C ASP A 80 9.10 10.16 3.93
N GLY A 81 8.39 9.50 3.01
CA GLY A 81 8.66 8.12 2.61
C GLY A 81 8.16 7.07 3.62
N ILE A 82 7.32 7.43 4.59
CA ILE A 82 6.58 6.48 5.43
C ILE A 82 5.13 6.46 4.93
N PHE A 83 4.70 5.33 4.38
CA PHE A 83 3.37 5.20 3.79
C PHE A 83 2.58 4.02 4.37
N GLN A 84 1.39 4.32 4.89
CA GLN A 84 0.34 3.33 5.13
C GLN A 84 -0.41 3.11 3.82
N PHE A 85 -0.44 1.86 3.38
CA PHE A 85 -1.08 1.48 2.12
C PHE A 85 -2.55 1.13 2.38
N ASP A 86 -3.43 2.12 2.16
CA ASP A 86 -4.86 2.10 2.52
C ASP A 86 -5.83 2.26 1.35
N THR A 87 -5.37 2.78 0.21
CA THR A 87 -6.20 3.09 -0.98
C THR A 87 -6.11 2.05 -2.07
N GLU A 88 -6.14 0.79 -1.68
CA GLU A 88 -6.06 -0.28 -2.65
C GLU A 88 -7.45 -0.56 -3.25
N TYR A 89 -7.63 -0.20 -4.53
CA TYR A 89 -8.70 -0.79 -5.33
C TYR A 89 -8.47 -2.30 -5.33
N HIS A 90 -9.50 -3.09 -4.98
CA HIS A 90 -9.42 -4.54 -4.97
C HIS A 90 -8.69 -5.05 -6.22
N GLU A 91 -7.63 -5.85 -6.03
CA GLU A 91 -6.96 -6.51 -7.16
C GLU A 91 -7.96 -7.49 -7.79
N GLU A 92 -8.63 -7.06 -8.86
CA GLU A 92 -9.53 -7.90 -9.65
C GLU A 92 -8.78 -9.11 -10.20
N ALA A 93 -9.45 -10.26 -10.32
CA ALA A 93 -8.86 -11.50 -10.81
C ALA A 93 -8.15 -11.33 -12.16
N GLU A 94 -8.66 -10.46 -13.03
CA GLU A 94 -8.07 -10.13 -14.33
C GLU A 94 -6.68 -9.50 -14.23
N THR A 95 -6.44 -8.71 -13.17
CA THR A 95 -5.16 -8.07 -12.92
C THR A 95 -4.10 -9.01 -12.35
N GLN A 96 -4.48 -10.25 -11.98
CA GLN A 96 -3.56 -11.29 -11.50
C GLN A 96 -2.89 -12.05 -12.65
N PHE A 97 -3.46 -12.06 -13.86
CA PHE A 97 -2.83 -12.65 -15.03
C PHE A 97 -1.66 -11.81 -15.56
N ALA A 98 -0.75 -12.43 -16.33
CA ALA A 98 0.22 -11.69 -17.12
C ALA A 98 -0.54 -10.87 -18.17
N PRO A 99 -0.12 -9.62 -18.47
CA PRO A 99 -0.85 -8.78 -19.42
C PRO A 99 -1.02 -9.55 -20.74
N ARG A 100 -2.27 -9.86 -21.12
CA ARG A 100 -2.56 -10.36 -22.48
C ARG A 100 -2.21 -9.23 -23.44
N ILE A 101 -1.32 -9.53 -24.36
CA ILE A 101 -0.81 -8.62 -25.39
C ILE A 101 -2.00 -8.08 -26.19
N GLN A 102 -2.26 -6.79 -26.04
CA GLN A 102 -2.58 -5.84 -27.12
C GLN A 102 -2.64 -4.43 -26.51
N ALA A 103 -1.47 -3.82 -26.35
CA ALA A 103 -1.38 -2.38 -26.21
C ALA A 103 -1.75 -1.77 -27.57
N VAL A 104 -3.05 -1.55 -27.79
CA VAL A 104 -3.52 -0.67 -28.86
C VAL A 104 -3.05 0.74 -28.51
N SER A 105 -2.01 1.20 -29.20
CA SER A 105 -1.53 2.58 -29.35
C SER A 105 -1.80 3.55 -28.18
N ASP A 106 -1.41 3.15 -26.96
CA ASP A 106 -1.47 4.01 -25.77
C ASP A 106 -0.77 5.34 -26.01
N THR A 107 0.28 5.31 -26.81
CA THR A 107 1.06 6.47 -27.18
C THR A 107 0.23 7.49 -27.96
N GLU A 108 -0.55 7.10 -28.98
CA GLU A 108 -1.35 8.06 -29.76
C GLU A 108 -2.55 8.60 -29.00
N PHE A 109 -3.26 7.76 -28.24
CA PHE A 109 -4.41 8.20 -27.44
C PHE A 109 -3.96 9.13 -26.30
N VAL A 110 -2.91 8.74 -25.57
CA VAL A 110 -2.33 9.57 -24.51
C VAL A 110 -1.66 10.80 -25.10
N MET A 111 -0.99 10.75 -26.26
CA MET A 111 -0.41 11.95 -26.90
C MET A 111 -1.49 12.92 -27.39
N LYS A 112 -2.57 12.43 -28.00
CA LYS A 112 -3.71 13.25 -28.43
C LYS A 112 -4.39 13.89 -27.23
N ILE A 113 -4.66 13.11 -26.18
CA ILE A 113 -5.25 13.66 -24.97
C ILE A 113 -4.26 14.54 -24.19
N ARG A 114 -2.95 14.26 -24.19
CA ARG A 114 -1.92 15.16 -23.62
C ARG A 114 -1.86 16.49 -24.35
N SER A 115 -1.97 16.48 -25.68
CA SER A 115 -2.05 17.69 -26.50
C SER A 115 -3.29 18.50 -26.16
N ASP A 116 -4.43 17.84 -25.97
CA ASP A 116 -5.71 18.49 -25.62
C ASP A 116 -5.72 18.96 -24.14
N LEU A 117 -5.04 18.26 -23.23
CA LEU A 117 -5.03 18.54 -21.79
C LEU A 117 -3.97 19.53 -21.34
N GLY A 118 -2.91 19.76 -22.13
CA GLY A 118 -2.02 20.90 -21.93
C GLY A 118 -2.75 22.25 -21.97
N GLN A 119 -4.04 22.26 -22.33
CA GLN A 119 -4.90 23.45 -22.36
C GLN A 119 -6.09 23.39 -21.38
N MET A 120 -6.24 22.33 -20.57
CA MET A 120 -7.44 22.13 -19.75
C MET A 120 -7.20 22.39 -18.26
N GLU A 121 -8.00 23.27 -17.69
CA GLU A 121 -8.16 23.40 -16.24
C GLU A 121 -9.07 22.28 -15.72
N ILE A 122 -8.64 21.58 -14.67
CA ILE A 122 -9.47 20.58 -13.98
C ILE A 122 -10.45 21.34 -13.08
N ALA A 123 -11.75 21.09 -13.21
CA ALA A 123 -12.72 21.83 -12.39
C ALA A 123 -12.55 21.51 -10.89
N ASP A 124 -12.62 22.54 -10.04
CA ASP A 124 -12.50 22.39 -8.57
C ASP A 124 -13.52 21.43 -7.98
N GLN A 125 -14.74 21.44 -8.52
CA GLN A 125 -15.81 20.56 -8.05
C GLN A 125 -15.52 19.08 -8.29
N GLN A 126 -14.99 18.73 -9.47
CA GLN A 126 -14.63 17.35 -9.80
C GLN A 126 -13.46 16.85 -8.95
N PHE A 127 -12.46 17.70 -8.73
CA PHE A 127 -11.32 17.37 -7.88
C PHE A 127 -11.74 17.17 -6.42
N THR A 128 -12.67 17.99 -5.92
CA THR A 128 -13.23 17.85 -4.58
C THR A 128 -13.90 16.49 -4.39
N LEU A 129 -14.64 16.01 -5.40
CA LEU A 129 -15.29 14.69 -5.33
C LEU A 129 -14.30 13.53 -5.34
N LEU A 130 -13.24 13.62 -6.16
CA LEU A 130 -12.15 12.65 -6.13
C LEU A 130 -11.48 12.60 -4.75
N ARG A 131 -11.17 13.78 -4.18
CA ARG A 131 -10.60 13.92 -2.83
C ARG A 131 -11.49 13.21 -1.80
N LEU A 132 -12.79 13.51 -1.80
CA LEU A 132 -13.74 12.91 -0.86
C LEU A 132 -13.85 11.39 -1.00
N SER A 133 -13.85 10.87 -2.24
CA SER A 133 -13.88 9.42 -2.50
C SER A 133 -12.65 8.71 -1.93
N ILE A 134 -11.46 9.28 -2.13
CA ILE A 134 -10.23 8.73 -1.59
C ILE A 134 -10.19 8.89 -0.06
N GLU A 135 -10.55 10.07 0.47
CA GLU A 135 -10.58 10.33 1.90
C GLU A 135 -11.53 9.42 2.67
N ALA A 136 -12.64 9.01 2.05
CA ALA A 136 -13.58 8.02 2.60
C ALA A 136 -12.97 6.62 2.75
N SER A 137 -12.01 6.27 1.89
CA SER A 137 -11.28 4.99 1.92
C SER A 137 -9.99 5.02 2.76
N THR A 138 -9.54 6.22 3.18
CA THR A 138 -8.29 6.39 3.95
C THR A 138 -8.55 6.62 5.43
N THR A 139 -7.64 6.20 6.30
CA THR A 139 -7.70 6.56 7.72
C THR A 139 -7.36 8.04 7.88
N GLN A 140 -8.37 8.89 8.13
CA GLN A 140 -8.22 10.36 8.22
C GLN A 140 -7.25 10.86 9.30
N GLN A 141 -6.80 10.00 10.24
CA GLN A 141 -6.22 10.46 11.49
C GLN A 141 -4.69 10.58 11.51
N ASN A 142 -3.95 9.92 10.61
CA ASN A 142 -2.53 9.65 10.87
C ASN A 142 -1.54 10.28 9.88
N GLY A 143 -1.98 10.97 8.81
CA GLY A 143 -1.07 11.67 7.88
C GLY A 143 -0.09 10.80 7.07
N LEU A 144 -0.01 9.49 7.36
CA LEU A 144 0.84 8.50 6.68
C LEU A 144 0.14 7.83 5.48
N SER A 145 -1.14 8.11 5.24
CA SER A 145 -1.90 7.52 4.13
C SER A 145 -1.21 7.77 2.79
N LEU A 146 -0.95 6.70 2.02
CA LEU A 146 -0.47 6.82 0.65
C LEU A 146 -1.52 7.52 -0.23
N GLY A 147 -2.80 7.23 -0.01
CA GLY A 147 -3.90 7.87 -0.72
C GLY A 147 -3.92 9.38 -0.54
N SER A 148 -3.91 9.82 0.72
CA SER A 148 -3.87 11.25 1.04
C SER A 148 -2.58 11.92 0.53
N HIS A 149 -1.45 11.21 0.51
CA HIS A 149 -0.22 11.71 -0.09
C HIS A 149 -0.40 11.96 -1.59
N ILE A 150 -0.88 10.98 -2.34
CA ILE A 150 -1.12 11.11 -3.80
C ILE A 150 -2.11 12.24 -4.08
N ILE A 151 -3.18 12.38 -3.30
CA ILE A 151 -4.14 13.49 -3.43
C ILE A 151 -3.43 14.85 -3.32
N LYS A 152 -2.58 15.07 -2.30
CA LYS A 152 -1.81 16.31 -2.17
C LYS A 152 -0.89 16.57 -3.37
N ARG A 153 -0.31 15.51 -3.95
CA ARG A 153 0.52 15.61 -5.16
C ARG A 153 -0.32 15.93 -6.40
N LEU A 154 -1.51 15.36 -6.53
CA LEU A 154 -2.46 15.69 -7.60
C LEU A 154 -2.97 17.14 -7.49
N GLU A 155 -3.20 17.66 -6.28
CA GLU A 155 -3.52 19.08 -6.05
C GLU A 155 -2.39 19.99 -6.52
N TYR A 156 -1.16 19.65 -6.17
CA TYR A 156 0.03 20.38 -6.61
C TYR A 156 0.16 20.36 -8.13
N ALA A 157 -0.03 19.20 -8.77
CA ALA A 157 0.02 19.08 -10.21
C ALA A 157 -1.08 19.89 -10.91
N LYS A 158 -2.30 19.86 -10.36
CA LYS A 158 -3.41 20.70 -10.82
C LYS A 158 -3.07 22.19 -10.72
N TRP A 159 -2.51 22.63 -9.59
CA TRP A 159 -2.13 24.03 -9.37
C TRP A 159 -1.03 24.50 -10.34
N LEU A 160 -0.05 23.65 -10.64
CA LEU A 160 0.98 23.95 -11.64
C LEU A 160 0.40 24.14 -13.05
N GLY A 161 -0.75 23.51 -13.34
CA GLY A 161 -1.36 23.54 -14.66
C GLY A 161 -0.36 23.12 -15.75
N PRO A 162 -0.47 23.65 -16.99
CA PRO A 162 0.41 23.30 -18.10
C PRO A 162 1.91 23.58 -17.89
N GLY A 163 2.27 24.35 -16.85
CA GLY A 163 3.65 24.72 -16.53
C GLY A 163 4.56 23.53 -16.22
N TRP A 164 4.01 22.35 -15.98
CA TRP A 164 4.79 21.13 -15.75
C TRP A 164 5.53 20.62 -16.99
N LEU A 165 5.11 20.99 -18.21
CA LEU A 165 5.76 20.56 -19.45
C LEU A 165 7.24 20.98 -19.54
N GLY A 166 7.64 21.99 -18.76
CA GLY A 166 9.04 22.41 -18.60
C GLY A 166 9.73 21.86 -17.34
N SER A 167 9.07 20.97 -16.58
CA SER A 167 9.59 20.39 -15.34
C SER A 167 10.30 19.06 -15.61
N ASP A 168 11.50 18.89 -15.03
CA ASP A 168 12.22 17.61 -15.00
C ASP A 168 11.67 16.63 -13.93
N ASP A 169 10.54 16.96 -13.30
CA ASP A 169 9.93 16.11 -12.27
C ASP A 169 9.24 14.89 -12.89
N ASN A 170 9.92 13.75 -12.78
CA ASN A 170 9.45 12.44 -13.22
C ASN A 170 8.11 12.01 -12.59
N GLU A 171 7.67 12.62 -11.48
CA GLU A 171 6.35 12.37 -10.88
C GLU A 171 5.20 13.02 -11.67
N MET A 172 5.47 14.10 -12.41
CA MET A 172 4.41 14.85 -13.08
C MET A 172 3.75 14.04 -14.19
N VAL A 173 4.51 13.19 -14.87
CA VAL A 173 4.02 12.31 -15.93
C VAL A 173 2.89 11.39 -15.43
N PRO A 174 3.07 10.55 -14.39
CA PRO A 174 2.00 9.71 -13.88
C PRO A 174 0.86 10.50 -13.22
N LEU A 175 1.14 11.64 -12.55
CA LEU A 175 0.09 12.48 -11.96
C LEU A 175 -0.87 13.00 -13.03
N TRP A 176 -0.32 13.60 -14.09
CA TRP A 176 -1.11 14.10 -15.20
C TRP A 176 -1.80 12.98 -15.96
N THR A 177 -1.17 11.82 -16.10
CA THR A 177 -1.80 10.64 -16.72
C THR A 177 -3.05 10.20 -15.95
N PHE A 178 -3.03 10.22 -14.62
CA PHE A 178 -4.22 9.91 -13.84
C PHE A 178 -5.31 11.00 -13.96
N LEU A 179 -4.94 12.28 -13.81
CA LEU A 179 -5.87 13.41 -13.94
C LEU A 179 -6.54 13.43 -15.31
N THR A 180 -5.79 13.08 -16.35
CA THR A 180 -6.26 12.91 -17.72
C THR A 180 -7.43 11.94 -17.82
N TYR A 181 -7.25 10.72 -17.29
CA TYR A 181 -8.30 9.71 -17.35
C TYR A 181 -9.49 10.08 -16.46
N GLN A 182 -9.24 10.69 -15.28
CA GLN A 182 -10.29 11.17 -14.39
C GLN A 182 -11.16 12.23 -15.07
N GLU A 183 -10.56 13.21 -15.74
CA GLU A 183 -11.29 14.28 -16.46
C GLU A 183 -12.06 13.72 -17.66
N ALA A 184 -11.44 12.83 -18.42
CA ALA A 184 -12.08 12.17 -19.56
C ALA A 184 -13.34 11.39 -19.17
N LEU A 185 -13.36 10.79 -17.98
CA LEU A 185 -14.51 10.11 -17.41
C LEU A 185 -15.54 11.09 -16.87
N ALA A 186 -15.10 12.12 -16.15
CA ALA A 186 -15.97 13.14 -15.58
C ALA A 186 -16.80 13.88 -16.65
N ARG A 187 -16.19 14.23 -17.80
CA ARG A 187 -16.89 14.87 -18.93
C ARG A 187 -17.95 14.01 -19.59
N ARG A 188 -17.83 12.70 -19.45
CA ARG A 188 -18.83 11.73 -19.93
C ARG A 188 -19.91 11.43 -18.88
N GLY A 189 -19.89 12.14 -17.74
CA GLY A 189 -20.84 11.95 -16.64
C GLY A 189 -20.44 10.86 -15.65
N PHE A 190 -19.26 10.25 -15.80
CA PHE A 190 -18.78 9.15 -14.95
C PHE A 190 -17.76 9.69 -13.93
N LEU A 191 -18.25 10.41 -12.91
CA LEU A 191 -17.42 10.90 -11.81
C LEU A 191 -17.11 9.82 -10.74
N PHE A 192 -18.04 8.89 -10.56
CA PHE A 192 -17.94 7.78 -9.62
C PHE A 192 -18.00 6.48 -10.42
N LEU A 193 -16.93 5.71 -10.32
CA LEU A 193 -16.88 4.34 -10.84
C LEU A 193 -16.61 3.44 -9.65
N GLU A 194 -17.67 3.18 -8.91
CA GLU A 194 -17.85 1.88 -8.28
C GLU A 194 -18.51 1.01 -9.34
N ASP A 195 -17.69 0.16 -9.95
CA ASP A 195 -18.04 -1.07 -10.68
C ASP A 195 -19.28 -1.01 -11.58
N VAL A 196 -19.28 -0.06 -12.54
CA VAL A 196 -20.26 -0.07 -13.62
C VAL A 196 -19.78 -1.02 -14.72
N VAL A 197 -20.27 -2.25 -14.62
CA VAL A 197 -20.31 -3.36 -15.61
C VAL A 197 -18.98 -4.10 -15.81
N GLU A 198 -18.83 -5.20 -15.06
CA GLU A 198 -17.70 -6.13 -15.12
C GLU A 198 -17.91 -7.34 -16.04
N ASP A 199 -18.99 -7.38 -16.83
CA ASP A 199 -19.25 -8.52 -17.72
C ASP A 199 -18.99 -8.15 -19.19
N PRO A 200 -17.86 -8.63 -19.79
CA PRO A 200 -17.54 -8.42 -21.19
C PRO A 200 -18.65 -8.92 -22.15
N SER A 201 -19.48 -9.88 -21.71
CA SER A 201 -20.58 -10.41 -22.52
C SER A 201 -21.76 -9.44 -22.64
N VAL A 202 -21.98 -8.58 -21.64
CA VAL A 202 -23.00 -7.52 -21.67
C VAL A 202 -22.54 -6.34 -22.54
N MET A 203 -21.23 -6.15 -22.69
CA MET A 203 -20.65 -5.07 -23.51
C MET A 203 -20.72 -5.34 -25.02
N ALA A 204 -20.88 -6.60 -25.44
CA ALA A 204 -20.98 -6.97 -26.86
C ALA A 204 -22.21 -6.36 -27.55
N ASP A 205 -23.28 -6.09 -26.80
CA ASP A 205 -24.55 -5.54 -27.31
C ASP A 205 -24.66 -4.01 -27.19
N ALA A 206 -23.74 -3.33 -26.50
CA ALA A 206 -23.84 -1.90 -26.16
C ALA A 206 -23.10 -0.94 -27.11
N GLY A 207 -22.46 -1.46 -28.16
CA GLY A 207 -21.77 -0.67 -29.19
C GLY A 207 -20.46 -0.01 -28.74
N ASP A 208 -19.92 0.86 -29.60
CA ASP A 208 -18.58 1.50 -29.49
C ASP A 208 -18.41 2.39 -28.23
N SER A 209 -19.52 2.96 -27.72
CA SER A 209 -19.53 3.86 -26.56
C SER A 209 -19.26 3.14 -25.24
N ALA A 210 -19.83 1.95 -25.05
CA ALA A 210 -19.63 1.17 -23.82
C ALA A 210 -18.20 0.62 -23.75
N TYR A 211 -17.67 0.10 -24.86
CA TYR A 211 -16.28 -0.36 -24.95
C TYR A 211 -15.27 0.77 -24.64
N MET A 212 -15.50 1.96 -25.19
CA MET A 212 -14.68 3.14 -24.87
C MET A 212 -14.72 3.48 -23.37
N LEU A 213 -15.90 3.40 -22.75
CA LEU A 213 -16.05 3.66 -21.32
C LEU A 213 -15.26 2.66 -20.47
N ALA A 214 -15.45 1.35 -20.68
CA ALA A 214 -14.70 0.33 -19.94
C ALA A 214 -13.19 0.48 -20.10
N THR A 215 -12.74 0.83 -21.31
CA THR A 215 -11.33 1.13 -21.57
C THR A 215 -10.85 2.29 -20.70
N LEU A 216 -11.58 3.41 -20.64
CA LEU A 216 -11.22 4.56 -19.80
C LEU A 216 -11.20 4.22 -18.30
N VAL A 217 -12.17 3.42 -17.82
CA VAL A 217 -12.23 2.94 -16.43
C VAL A 217 -10.98 2.13 -16.08
N SER A 218 -10.69 1.12 -16.91
CA SER A 218 -9.54 0.22 -16.72
C SER A 218 -8.21 1.00 -16.75
N ARG A 219 -8.08 1.95 -17.69
CA ARG A 219 -6.89 2.82 -17.79
C ARG A 219 -6.76 3.77 -16.61
N ARG A 220 -7.86 4.33 -16.09
CA ARG A 220 -7.85 5.12 -14.85
C ARG A 220 -7.38 4.30 -13.66
N LYS A 221 -7.92 3.09 -13.47
CA LYS A 221 -7.49 2.14 -12.44
C LYS A 221 -6.00 1.80 -12.61
N GLY A 222 -5.53 1.64 -13.85
CA GLY A 222 -4.11 1.48 -14.20
C GLY A 222 -3.24 2.66 -13.77
N ALA A 223 -3.61 3.88 -14.14
CA ALA A 223 -2.86 5.10 -13.80
C ALA A 223 -2.77 5.34 -12.29
N TRP A 224 -3.84 5.02 -11.53
CA TRP A 224 -3.79 5.08 -10.06
C TRP A 224 -2.77 4.09 -9.48
N ARG A 225 -2.74 2.86 -10.00
CA ARG A 225 -1.78 1.83 -9.61
C ARG A 225 -0.34 2.24 -9.91
N GLU A 226 -0.11 2.87 -11.07
CA GLU A 226 1.20 3.43 -11.43
C GLU A 226 1.65 4.52 -10.45
N LEU A 227 0.73 5.41 -10.04
CA LEU A 227 1.02 6.42 -9.02
C LEU A 227 1.37 5.81 -7.67
N GLN A 228 0.61 4.80 -7.23
CA GLN A 228 0.91 4.08 -5.99
C GLN A 228 2.30 3.42 -6.09
N GLN A 229 2.58 2.71 -7.19
CA GLN A 229 3.86 2.04 -7.39
C GLN A 229 5.04 3.03 -7.43
N PHE A 230 4.88 4.17 -8.10
CA PHE A 230 5.90 5.23 -8.14
C PHE A 230 6.29 5.72 -6.74
N ASN A 231 5.30 5.96 -5.89
CA ASN A 231 5.53 6.40 -4.51
C ASN A 231 6.10 5.28 -3.62
N LEU A 232 5.58 4.05 -3.76
CA LEU A 232 6.06 2.89 -3.01
C LEU A 232 7.51 2.53 -3.34
N GLN A 233 7.96 2.71 -4.59
CA GLN A 233 9.36 2.51 -4.98
C GLN A 233 10.33 3.47 -4.27
N LYS A 234 9.86 4.67 -3.94
CA LYS A 234 10.64 5.71 -3.22
C LYS A 234 10.45 5.66 -1.71
N ALA A 235 9.56 4.81 -1.22
CA ALA A 235 9.25 4.67 0.19
C ALA A 235 10.46 4.10 0.97
N ARG A 236 10.55 4.50 2.23
CA ARG A 236 11.50 3.97 3.21
C ARG A 236 10.80 3.01 4.16
N VAL A 237 9.55 3.29 4.52
CA VAL A 237 8.73 2.42 5.36
C VAL A 237 7.36 2.29 4.70
N VAL A 238 6.91 1.06 4.53
CA VAL A 238 5.56 0.77 4.06
C VAL A 238 4.83 -0.04 5.12
N LEU A 239 3.61 0.36 5.44
CA LEU A 239 2.72 -0.33 6.36
C LEU A 239 1.52 -0.88 5.58
N CYS A 240 1.22 -2.17 5.71
CA CYS A 240 0.06 -2.79 5.07
C CYS A 240 -0.46 -3.98 5.88
N THR A 241 -1.65 -4.48 5.54
CA THR A 241 -2.16 -5.72 6.12
C THR A 241 -1.44 -6.94 5.52
N ALA A 242 -1.54 -8.09 6.18
CA ALA A 242 -1.03 -9.37 5.67
C ALA A 242 -1.68 -9.76 4.33
N SER A 243 -2.97 -9.45 4.13
CA SER A 243 -3.67 -9.69 2.87
C SER A 243 -3.17 -8.80 1.72
N THR A 244 -2.69 -7.60 2.03
CA THR A 244 -2.11 -6.67 1.06
C THR A 244 -0.62 -6.91 0.80
N ALA A 245 0.13 -7.44 1.76
CA ALA A 245 1.59 -7.59 1.66
C ALA A 245 2.06 -8.47 0.47
N GLY A 246 1.21 -9.40 0.02
CA GLY A 246 1.47 -10.28 -1.14
C GLY A 246 1.12 -9.69 -2.51
N ARG A 247 0.50 -8.49 -2.55
CA ARG A 247 -0.08 -7.91 -3.78
C ARG A 247 0.97 -7.38 -4.77
N LYS A 248 0.58 -7.26 -6.05
CA LYS A 248 1.49 -6.89 -7.14
C LYS A 248 2.00 -5.46 -6.99
N LEU A 249 1.19 -4.57 -6.43
CA LEU A 249 1.54 -3.15 -6.21
C LEU A 249 2.80 -2.97 -5.37
N LEU A 250 3.08 -3.88 -4.44
CA LEU A 250 4.27 -3.85 -3.61
C LEU A 250 5.52 -4.46 -4.29
N ARG A 251 5.43 -4.99 -5.52
CA ARG A 251 6.59 -5.59 -6.23
C ARG A 251 7.74 -4.62 -6.47
N GLY A 252 7.46 -3.32 -6.55
CA GLY A 252 8.49 -2.29 -6.65
C GLY A 252 9.22 -2.00 -5.33
N PHE A 253 8.69 -2.47 -4.19
CA PHE A 253 9.24 -2.23 -2.87
C PHE A 253 10.00 -3.47 -2.36
N TRP A 254 11.30 -3.27 -2.12
CA TRP A 254 12.26 -4.32 -1.75
C TRP A 254 12.81 -4.09 -0.34
N PRO A 255 12.06 -4.46 0.71
CA PRO A 255 12.48 -4.27 2.08
C PRO A 255 13.69 -5.14 2.45
N LEU A 256 14.60 -4.57 3.24
CA LEU A 256 15.68 -5.32 3.90
C LEU A 256 15.22 -5.90 5.25
N THR A 257 14.18 -5.31 5.84
CA THR A 257 13.58 -5.79 7.08
C THR A 257 12.08 -5.91 6.88
N VAL A 258 11.50 -7.02 7.35
CA VAL A 258 10.05 -7.17 7.50
C VAL A 258 9.73 -7.23 8.99
N LEU A 259 8.70 -6.51 9.41
CA LEU A 259 8.18 -6.53 10.76
C LEU A 259 6.72 -6.97 10.71
N VAL A 260 6.36 -8.04 11.41
CA VAL A 260 4.98 -8.51 11.52
C VAL A 260 4.46 -8.17 12.91
N GLU A 261 3.51 -7.23 12.99
CA GLU A 261 2.84 -6.86 14.24
C GLU A 261 1.74 -7.86 14.59
N GLU A 262 1.63 -8.16 15.88
CA GLU A 262 0.67 -9.12 16.43
C GLU A 262 0.70 -10.48 15.73
N ALA A 263 1.90 -10.95 15.38
CA ALA A 263 2.13 -12.22 14.67
C ALA A 263 1.59 -13.45 15.41
N SER A 264 1.38 -13.37 16.73
CA SER A 264 0.73 -14.44 17.51
C SER A 264 -0.77 -14.56 17.26
N GLN A 265 -1.42 -13.51 16.74
CA GLN A 265 -2.84 -13.50 16.36
C GLN A 265 -3.06 -13.87 14.88
N LEU A 266 -1.99 -14.07 14.11
CA LEU A 266 -2.04 -14.44 12.70
C LEU A 266 -1.87 -15.95 12.52
N THR A 267 -2.65 -16.54 11.63
CA THR A 267 -2.38 -17.91 11.16
C THR A 267 -0.99 -17.97 10.53
N GLU A 268 -0.42 -19.17 10.46
CA GLU A 268 0.88 -19.37 9.84
C GLU A 268 0.89 -18.86 8.39
N THR A 269 -0.15 -19.21 7.64
CA THR A 269 -0.33 -18.83 6.23
C THR A 269 -0.35 -17.32 6.03
N LEU A 270 -1.08 -16.57 6.86
CA LEU A 270 -1.13 -15.10 6.76
C LEU A 270 0.22 -14.45 7.07
N THR A 271 0.92 -14.96 8.08
CA THR A 271 2.28 -14.47 8.41
C THR A 271 3.25 -14.75 7.26
N VAL A 272 3.24 -15.97 6.73
CA VAL A 272 4.13 -16.37 5.62
C VAL A 272 3.81 -15.60 4.34
N ASN A 273 2.52 -15.38 4.01
CA ASN A 273 2.12 -14.58 2.84
C ASN A 273 2.76 -13.18 2.86
N GLY A 274 2.75 -12.53 4.03
CA GLY A 274 3.36 -11.21 4.19
C GLY A 274 4.88 -11.16 4.02
N ILE A 275 5.55 -12.31 4.03
CA ILE A 275 7.01 -12.43 3.94
C ILE A 275 7.43 -13.06 2.59
N ALA A 276 6.68 -14.03 2.07
CA ALA A 276 7.07 -14.90 0.98
C ALA A 276 7.51 -14.13 -0.28
N ARG A 277 6.75 -13.09 -0.65
CA ARG A 277 7.04 -12.25 -1.82
C ARG A 277 8.41 -11.56 -1.75
N ILE A 278 8.86 -11.23 -0.55
CA ILE A 278 10.06 -10.39 -0.30
C ILE A 278 11.24 -11.19 0.25
N LEU A 279 11.12 -12.52 0.37
CA LEU A 279 12.18 -13.37 0.92
C LEU A 279 13.54 -13.15 0.26
N GLY A 280 13.56 -12.85 -1.06
CA GLY A 280 14.80 -12.57 -1.79
C GLY A 280 15.56 -11.32 -1.34
N SER A 281 14.87 -10.29 -0.81
CA SER A 281 15.50 -9.05 -0.35
C SER A 281 15.66 -8.95 1.16
N VAL A 282 14.77 -9.61 1.92
CA VAL A 282 14.75 -9.53 3.38
C VAL A 282 16.04 -10.11 3.97
N LYS A 283 16.67 -9.35 4.87
CA LYS A 283 17.82 -9.78 5.69
C LYS A 283 17.45 -10.00 7.16
N LYS A 284 16.27 -9.52 7.56
CA LYS A 284 15.78 -9.60 8.93
C LYS A 284 14.26 -9.66 8.97
N ALA A 285 13.71 -10.64 9.67
CA ALA A 285 12.31 -10.70 10.06
C ALA A 285 12.17 -10.39 11.55
N VAL A 286 11.28 -9.48 11.90
CA VAL A 286 10.94 -9.15 13.29
C VAL A 286 9.48 -9.55 13.50
N LEU A 287 9.21 -10.48 14.40
CA LEU A 287 7.86 -10.89 14.72
C LEU A 287 7.52 -10.36 16.11
N SER A 288 6.45 -9.59 16.22
CA SER A 288 5.98 -9.00 17.47
C SER A 288 4.70 -9.69 17.88
N GLY A 289 4.62 -10.22 19.10
CA GLY A 289 3.49 -11.05 19.52
C GLY A 289 3.61 -11.57 20.95
N GLU A 290 2.59 -12.27 21.41
CA GLU A 290 2.54 -12.90 22.73
C GLU A 290 1.60 -14.11 22.69
N ILE A 291 2.14 -15.32 22.87
CA ILE A 291 1.33 -16.56 22.85
C ILE A 291 0.30 -16.57 23.97
N LYS A 292 0.56 -15.90 25.10
CA LYS A 292 -0.39 -15.83 26.23
C LYS A 292 -1.59 -14.91 25.97
N GLN A 293 -1.63 -14.21 24.84
CA GLN A 293 -2.78 -13.41 24.42
C GLN A 293 -3.68 -14.20 23.46
N LEU A 294 -4.64 -13.52 22.82
CA LEU A 294 -5.50 -14.14 21.82
C LEU A 294 -4.65 -14.74 20.69
N GLY A 295 -5.01 -15.96 20.27
CA GLY A 295 -4.43 -16.63 19.11
C GLY A 295 -5.21 -16.32 17.83
N PRO A 296 -4.89 -17.01 16.73
CA PRO A 296 -5.59 -16.84 15.46
C PRO A 296 -7.07 -17.20 15.54
N THR A 297 -7.93 -16.41 14.88
CA THR A 297 -9.35 -16.70 14.73
C THR A 297 -9.58 -17.57 13.50
N VAL A 298 -9.98 -18.83 13.70
CA VAL A 298 -10.25 -19.80 12.64
C VAL A 298 -11.75 -20.10 12.60
N PRO A 299 -12.52 -19.56 11.62
CA PRO A 299 -13.98 -19.60 11.61
C PRO A 299 -14.57 -20.94 11.18
N SER A 300 -13.86 -21.72 10.34
CA SER A 300 -14.22 -23.07 9.93
C SER A 300 -13.16 -24.02 10.44
N ARG A 301 -13.59 -25.11 11.07
CA ARG A 301 -12.72 -26.20 11.52
C ARG A 301 -13.29 -27.49 10.96
N ASN A 302 -12.74 -27.99 9.87
CA ASN A 302 -13.11 -29.29 9.35
C ASN A 302 -12.22 -30.39 9.96
N ALA A 303 -12.75 -31.62 10.06
CA ALA A 303 -12.02 -32.76 10.62
C ALA A 303 -10.76 -33.12 9.83
N ASP A 304 -10.72 -32.74 8.54
CA ASP A 304 -9.61 -32.99 7.60
C ASP A 304 -8.70 -31.78 7.38
N GLU A 305 -8.94 -30.64 8.05
CA GLU A 305 -8.05 -29.48 7.96
C GLU A 305 -6.78 -29.71 8.78
N PHE A 306 -5.62 -29.29 8.25
CA PHE A 306 -4.34 -29.34 8.97
C PHE A 306 -4.41 -28.47 10.23
N TYR A 307 -4.75 -29.12 11.35
CA TYR A 307 -5.01 -28.50 12.65
C TYR A 307 -3.89 -27.53 13.08
N ASP A 308 -2.64 -27.90 12.77
CA ASP A 308 -1.47 -27.17 13.24
C ASP A 308 -1.25 -25.83 12.54
N SER A 309 -1.40 -25.70 11.22
CA SER A 309 -1.05 -24.45 10.52
C SER A 309 -2.07 -23.32 10.74
N GLU A 310 -3.32 -23.67 10.99
CA GLU A 310 -4.40 -22.69 11.21
C GLU A 310 -4.46 -22.22 12.67
N THR A 311 -4.08 -23.07 13.64
CA THR A 311 -4.17 -22.74 15.07
C THR A 311 -2.83 -22.39 15.72
N LEU A 312 -1.72 -22.96 15.24
CA LEU A 312 -0.38 -22.62 15.71
C LEU A 312 0.16 -21.45 14.86
N PRO A 313 0.27 -20.23 15.42
CA PRO A 313 0.81 -19.11 14.67
C PRO A 313 2.28 -19.37 14.32
N PHE A 314 2.73 -18.84 13.17
CA PHE A 314 4.15 -18.92 12.77
C PHE A 314 5.08 -18.40 13.88
N PHE A 315 4.64 -17.39 14.63
CA PHE A 315 5.32 -16.87 15.81
C PHE A 315 5.65 -17.95 16.85
N ALA A 316 4.72 -18.88 17.10
CA ALA A 316 4.89 -19.91 18.10
C ALA A 316 5.87 -21.01 17.69
N ARG A 317 6.14 -21.18 16.39
CA ARG A 317 7.15 -22.13 15.91
C ARG A 317 8.59 -21.74 16.26
N PHE A 318 8.81 -20.50 16.67
CA PHE A 318 10.13 -19.98 17.05
C PHE A 318 10.35 -19.88 18.57
N LEU A 319 9.36 -20.29 19.38
CA LEU A 319 9.44 -20.32 20.84
C LEU A 319 9.73 -21.74 21.33
#